data_AF-A0A6P0YAS3-F1
#
_entry.id   AF-A0A6P0YAS3-F1
#
_cell.length_a   1.000
_cell.length_b   1.000
_cell.length_c   1.000
_cell.angle_alpha   90.00
_cell.angle_beta   90.00
_cell.angle_gamma   90.00
#
_symmetry.space_group_name_H-M   'P 1'
#
loop_
_entity.id
_entity.type
_entity.pdbx_description
1 polymer ?
#
loop_
_entity_poly.entity_id
_entity_poly.type
_entity_poly.pdbx_seq_one_letter_code
_entity_poly.pdbx_strand_id
1 'polypeptide(L)'
;MAFLRQLSTRGVYEEKLIKKYLSEIEEIVLGRDPKCQIVLETKFYTTVSRRHALIRIHTKQAKTTGLVWEICDLNSSNGTYINGRRIQGSQILQVGDRIRLGYKGPEFIFDNLSYQKSTLSVSQSVNSTSLPVNSVPNVEDVEDTESITLTQLFPIASTGKQLAKKAYLYPGIITVFFVILMFLTVGRAIAFNFLLAAYIATAAYYFVYQLCGKQKPWWVLFGVALTTVIILLSPILTLFIGVFRFILPGDISVNPEQVGFLDFLIRMFFGAGLMEELLKALPVFLALLIGRNLPDPWRNKIGVWEPLDGILLGTASAVGFTLLETLGQYVPSIVDSASLQLGVDAGQLVGLQLLIPRILGSVAGHMAYSGYFGYFIGLSVLRRRNSWLILGVGYLTASILHALWNASGVLNIFL
;
A
#
# COMPACT_ATOMS: atom_id res chain seq x y z
N MET A 1 -43.54 4.31 -9.38
CA MET A 1 -42.41 5.16 -8.93
C MET A 1 -41.26 4.23 -8.57
N ALA A 2 -40.11 4.37 -9.22
CA ALA A 2 -38.96 3.49 -9.04
C ALA A 2 -38.10 3.91 -7.85
N PHE A 3 -37.51 2.96 -7.13
CA PHE A 3 -36.63 3.24 -6.01
C PHE A 3 -35.52 2.19 -5.89
N LEU A 4 -34.44 2.58 -5.21
CA LEU A 4 -33.44 1.66 -4.70
C LEU A 4 -33.60 1.51 -3.19
N ARG A 5 -33.54 0.26 -2.71
CA ARG A 5 -33.46 -0.05 -1.28
C ARG A 5 -32.19 -0.84 -1.00
N GLN A 6 -31.41 -0.39 -0.04
CA GLN A 6 -30.23 -1.10 0.42
C GLN A 6 -30.64 -2.36 1.19
N LEU A 7 -29.97 -3.47 0.90
CA LEU A 7 -30.14 -4.73 1.62
C LEU A 7 -29.17 -4.78 2.81
N SER A 8 -29.62 -5.34 3.94
CA SER A 8 -28.77 -5.43 5.13
C SER A 8 -27.54 -6.29 4.89
N THR A 9 -26.37 -5.72 5.16
CA THR A 9 -25.10 -6.42 5.32
C THR A 9 -24.75 -6.41 6.80
N ARG A 10 -24.44 -7.58 7.38
CA ARG A 10 -24.06 -7.84 8.79
C ARG A 10 -23.72 -6.58 9.62
N GLY A 11 -24.55 -6.31 10.65
CA GLY A 11 -24.27 -5.30 11.68
C GLY A 11 -24.93 -3.93 11.49
N VAL A 12 -25.79 -3.74 10.49
CA VAL A 12 -26.58 -2.51 10.32
C VAL A 12 -28.04 -2.79 10.70
N TYR A 13 -28.54 -2.09 11.73
CA TYR A 13 -29.96 -2.10 12.12
C TYR A 13 -30.85 -1.63 10.96
N GLU A 14 -32.00 -2.29 10.73
CA GLU A 14 -32.88 -2.04 9.58
C GLU A 14 -33.31 -0.57 9.42
N GLU A 15 -33.44 0.18 10.53
CA GLU A 15 -33.82 1.59 10.54
C GLU A 15 -32.81 2.54 9.86
N LYS A 16 -31.58 2.08 9.56
CA LYS A 16 -30.52 2.86 8.88
C LYS A 16 -30.35 2.52 7.40
N LEU A 17 -31.17 1.64 6.82
CA LEU A 17 -31.03 1.24 5.42
C LEU A 17 -31.46 2.35 4.46
N ILE A 18 -30.62 2.65 3.47
CA ILE A 18 -30.91 3.68 2.48
C ILE A 18 -32.07 3.24 1.58
N LYS A 19 -33.14 4.05 1.52
CA LYS A 19 -34.20 3.96 0.52
C LYS A 19 -34.27 5.27 -0.26
N LYS A 20 -33.96 5.25 -1.56
CA LYS A 20 -33.93 6.44 -2.41
C LYS A 20 -34.83 6.26 -3.63
N TYR A 21 -35.80 7.15 -3.78
CA TYR A 21 -36.64 7.23 -4.99
C TYR A 21 -35.84 7.81 -6.16
N LEU A 22 -36.07 7.26 -7.35
CA LEU A 22 -35.39 7.70 -8.55
C LEU A 22 -36.10 8.90 -9.19
N SER A 23 -35.31 9.88 -9.65
CA SER A 23 -35.80 11.11 -10.28
C SER A 23 -35.84 10.97 -11.79
N GLU A 24 -36.96 11.33 -12.41
CA GLU A 24 -37.12 11.25 -13.87
C GLU A 24 -36.31 12.31 -14.63
N ILE A 25 -35.74 13.28 -13.93
CA ILE A 25 -35.01 14.40 -14.53
C ILE A 25 -33.53 14.37 -14.10
N GLU A 26 -33.23 13.84 -12.91
CA GLU A 26 -31.88 13.88 -12.35
C GLU A 26 -31.19 12.51 -12.41
N GLU A 27 -29.90 12.57 -12.76
CA GLU A 27 -28.97 11.46 -12.64
C GLU A 27 -28.66 11.15 -11.18
N ILE A 28 -28.76 9.88 -10.78
CA ILE A 28 -28.47 9.42 -9.41
C ILE A 28 -27.13 8.72 -9.39
N VAL A 29 -26.14 9.38 -8.79
CA VAL A 29 -24.81 8.83 -8.60
C VAL A 29 -24.73 8.12 -7.25
N LEU A 30 -24.17 6.91 -7.26
CA LEU A 30 -23.84 6.12 -6.08
C LEU A 30 -22.33 6.14 -5.87
N GLY A 31 -21.89 6.41 -4.64
CA GLY A 31 -20.47 6.40 -4.33
C GLY A 31 -20.13 6.95 -2.95
N ARG A 32 -18.83 7.02 -2.67
CA ARG A 32 -18.31 7.54 -1.40
C ARG A 32 -18.17 9.06 -1.33
N ASP A 33 -18.27 9.76 -2.47
CA ASP A 33 -18.19 11.20 -2.51
C ASP A 33 -19.45 11.81 -1.87
N PRO A 34 -19.34 12.75 -0.92
CA PRO A 34 -20.49 13.44 -0.32
C PRO A 34 -21.40 14.14 -1.34
N LYS A 35 -20.91 14.40 -2.56
CA LYS A 35 -21.72 14.98 -3.65
C LYS A 35 -22.63 13.97 -4.37
N CYS A 36 -22.55 12.68 -4.04
CA CYS A 36 -23.42 11.65 -4.63
C CYS A 36 -24.84 11.74 -4.06
N GLN A 37 -25.85 11.37 -4.86
CA GLN A 37 -27.24 11.29 -4.40
C GLN A 37 -27.49 10.12 -3.46
N ILE A 38 -26.70 9.04 -3.60
CA ILE A 38 -26.62 7.93 -2.64
C ILE A 38 -25.17 7.89 -2.13
N VAL A 39 -24.96 8.43 -0.94
CA VAL A 39 -23.65 8.50 -0.28
C VAL A 39 -23.43 7.25 0.56
N LEU A 40 -22.32 6.57 0.28
CA LEU A 40 -21.86 5.42 1.04
C LEU A 40 -20.66 5.83 1.90
N GLU A 41 -20.81 5.77 3.21
CA GLU A 41 -19.78 6.23 4.13
C GLU A 41 -18.45 5.50 3.93
N THR A 42 -17.36 6.28 3.80
CA THR A 42 -16.02 5.74 3.53
C THR A 42 -15.54 4.77 4.60
N LYS A 43 -15.93 4.97 5.86
CA LYS A 43 -15.55 4.10 6.99
C LYS A 43 -16.04 2.66 6.81
N PHE A 44 -17.22 2.46 6.23
CA PHE A 44 -17.85 1.15 6.08
C PHE A 44 -17.67 0.56 4.68
N TYR A 45 -17.56 1.40 3.65
CA TYR A 45 -17.62 0.95 2.25
C TYR A 45 -16.36 1.30 1.46
N THR A 46 -15.17 1.02 2.01
CA THR A 46 -13.87 1.35 1.40
C THR A 46 -13.68 0.81 -0.03
N THR A 47 -14.35 -0.30 -0.37
CA THR A 47 -14.30 -0.93 -1.70
C THR A 47 -15.13 -0.20 -2.76
N VAL A 48 -16.00 0.73 -2.37
CA VAL A 48 -16.81 1.52 -3.30
C VAL A 48 -15.95 2.70 -3.80
N SER A 49 -16.16 3.15 -5.04
CA SER A 49 -15.39 4.28 -5.60
C SER A 49 -16.04 5.60 -5.19
N ARG A 50 -15.32 6.73 -5.31
CA ARG A 50 -15.87 8.06 -4.98
C ARG A 50 -17.17 8.34 -5.76
N ARG A 51 -17.14 8.12 -7.07
CA ARG A 51 -18.32 7.99 -7.93
C ARG A 51 -18.22 6.61 -8.58
N HIS A 52 -19.10 5.69 -8.20
CA HIS A 52 -18.95 4.26 -8.55
C HIS A 52 -19.90 3.86 -9.67
N ALA A 53 -21.18 4.19 -9.52
CA ALA A 53 -22.20 3.89 -10.52
C ALA A 53 -23.16 5.06 -10.66
N LEU A 54 -23.82 5.12 -11.81
CA LEU A 54 -24.80 6.14 -12.17
C LEU A 54 -26.09 5.44 -12.61
N ILE A 55 -27.23 5.90 -12.11
CA ILE A 55 -28.56 5.47 -12.56
C ILE A 55 -29.28 6.65 -13.22
N ARG A 56 -29.91 6.39 -14.37
CA ARG A 56 -30.66 7.38 -15.13
C ARG A 56 -31.70 6.72 -16.04
N ILE A 57 -32.52 7.53 -16.68
CA ILE A 57 -33.45 7.06 -17.71
C ILE A 57 -32.71 6.78 -19.03
N HIS A 58 -33.05 5.67 -19.65
CA HIS A 58 -32.53 5.28 -20.96
C HIS A 58 -33.23 6.09 -22.07
N THR A 59 -32.53 7.08 -22.63
CA THR A 59 -33.10 8.08 -23.56
C THR A 59 -33.45 7.54 -24.95
N LYS A 60 -32.93 6.37 -25.37
CA LYS A 60 -33.17 5.81 -26.72
C LYS A 60 -34.48 5.03 -26.86
N GLN A 61 -35.11 4.59 -25.75
CA GLN A 61 -36.35 3.79 -25.77
C GLN A 61 -37.58 4.52 -25.23
N ALA A 62 -37.46 5.79 -24.82
CA ALA A 62 -38.57 6.58 -24.28
C ALA A 62 -39.74 6.84 -25.27
N LYS A 63 -39.65 6.36 -26.52
CA LYS A 63 -40.71 6.50 -27.55
C LYS A 63 -41.70 5.32 -27.61
N THR A 64 -41.51 4.26 -26.83
CA THR A 64 -42.46 3.12 -26.78
C THR A 64 -42.66 2.65 -25.34
N THR A 65 -43.82 2.99 -24.78
CA THR A 65 -44.44 2.46 -23.55
C THR A 65 -43.49 2.18 -22.36
N GLY A 66 -43.21 3.22 -21.56
CA GLY A 66 -42.70 3.09 -20.19
C GLY A 66 -41.35 3.76 -19.93
N LEU A 67 -41.15 4.19 -18.67
CA LEU A 67 -39.86 4.70 -18.17
C LEU A 67 -38.91 3.52 -17.97
N VAL A 68 -37.81 3.49 -18.74
CA VAL A 68 -36.77 2.46 -18.64
C VAL A 68 -35.55 3.05 -17.93
N TRP A 69 -35.11 2.37 -16.87
CA TRP A 69 -33.94 2.78 -16.09
C TRP A 69 -32.70 1.99 -16.55
N GLU A 70 -31.57 2.66 -16.61
CA GLU A 70 -30.27 2.02 -16.80
C GLU A 70 -29.31 2.36 -15.67
N ILE A 71 -28.38 1.45 -15.40
CA ILE A 71 -27.22 1.68 -14.55
C ILE A 71 -25.94 1.62 -15.38
N CYS A 72 -25.02 2.56 -15.11
CA CYS A 72 -23.73 2.69 -15.76
C CYS A 72 -22.63 2.57 -14.71
N ASP A 73 -21.65 1.71 -14.95
CA ASP A 73 -20.42 1.70 -14.14
C ASP A 73 -19.55 2.92 -14.53
N LEU A 74 -19.18 3.76 -13.55
CA LEU A 74 -18.38 4.97 -13.78
C LEU A 74 -16.88 4.66 -13.73
N ASN A 75 -16.45 3.58 -14.40
CA ASN A 75 -15.09 3.04 -14.36
C ASN A 75 -14.62 2.77 -12.92
N SER A 76 -15.44 2.05 -12.18
CA SER A 76 -15.18 1.78 -10.77
C SER A 76 -14.06 0.75 -10.59
N SER A 77 -13.27 0.91 -9.52
CA SER A 77 -12.09 0.07 -9.26
C SER A 77 -12.45 -1.41 -9.05
N ASN A 78 -13.63 -1.69 -8.48
CA ASN A 78 -14.08 -3.04 -8.13
C ASN A 78 -15.23 -3.55 -9.00
N GLY A 79 -15.74 -2.72 -9.92
CA GLY A 79 -16.86 -3.02 -10.81
C GLY A 79 -18.22 -3.00 -10.14
N THR A 80 -19.25 -2.75 -10.95
CA THR A 80 -20.67 -2.91 -10.60
C THR A 80 -21.19 -4.28 -11.05
N TYR A 81 -22.03 -4.92 -10.24
CA TYR A 81 -22.60 -6.23 -10.51
C TYR A 81 -24.13 -6.17 -10.44
N ILE A 82 -24.81 -6.85 -11.37
CA ILE A 82 -26.26 -7.10 -11.33
C ILE A 82 -26.47 -8.61 -11.23
N ASN A 83 -27.25 -9.05 -10.23
CA ASN A 83 -27.58 -10.46 -10.00
C ASN A 83 -26.34 -11.37 -9.98
N GLY A 84 -25.26 -10.88 -9.36
CA GLY A 84 -23.97 -11.57 -9.24
C GLY A 84 -23.04 -11.49 -10.47
N ARG A 85 -23.50 -10.96 -11.60
CA ARG A 85 -22.70 -10.81 -12.84
C ARG A 85 -22.17 -9.39 -12.97
N ARG A 86 -20.88 -9.24 -13.29
CA ARG A 86 -20.26 -7.93 -13.49
C ARG A 86 -20.77 -7.33 -14.81
N ILE A 87 -21.21 -6.08 -14.77
CA ILE A 87 -21.69 -5.38 -15.96
C ILE A 87 -20.51 -4.76 -16.73
N GLN A 88 -20.67 -4.60 -18.05
CA GLN A 88 -19.74 -3.85 -18.89
C GLN A 88 -20.49 -2.68 -19.53
N GLY A 89 -20.12 -1.44 -19.18
CA GLY A 89 -20.83 -0.25 -19.64
C GLY A 89 -22.17 -0.05 -18.95
N SER A 90 -23.21 0.28 -19.73
CA SER A 90 -24.57 0.57 -19.28
C SER A 90 -25.46 -0.66 -19.44
N GLN A 91 -26.30 -0.95 -18.43
CA GLN A 91 -27.26 -2.05 -18.46
C GLN A 91 -28.65 -1.58 -18.01
N ILE A 92 -29.68 -2.03 -18.72
CA ILE A 92 -31.09 -1.79 -18.35
C ILE A 92 -31.42 -2.55 -17.06
N LEU A 93 -32.08 -1.86 -16.12
CA LEU A 93 -32.54 -2.42 -14.85
C LEU A 93 -33.94 -3.01 -14.97
N GLN A 94 -34.13 -4.20 -14.41
CA GLN A 94 -35.42 -4.85 -14.23
C GLN A 94 -35.83 -4.87 -12.76
N VAL A 95 -37.14 -4.81 -12.50
CA VAL A 95 -37.68 -4.91 -11.13
C VAL A 95 -37.21 -6.22 -10.48
N GLY A 96 -36.65 -6.10 -9.27
CA GLY A 96 -36.05 -7.22 -8.54
C GLY A 96 -34.54 -7.35 -8.71
N ASP A 97 -33.92 -6.61 -9.64
CA ASP A 97 -32.48 -6.67 -9.85
C ASP A 97 -31.70 -6.29 -8.59
N ARG A 98 -30.73 -7.15 -8.25
CA ARG A 98 -29.79 -6.93 -7.15
C ARG A 98 -28.52 -6.31 -7.67
N ILE A 99 -28.33 -5.04 -7.35
CA ILE A 99 -27.15 -4.24 -7.71
C ILE A 99 -26.15 -4.32 -6.56
N ARG A 100 -24.91 -4.72 -6.86
CA ARG A 100 -23.81 -4.74 -5.89
C ARG A 100 -22.63 -3.90 -6.37
N LEU A 101 -22.11 -3.05 -5.48
CA LEU A 101 -20.99 -2.16 -5.77
C LEU A 101 -19.65 -2.76 -5.31
N GLY A 102 -19.02 -3.55 -6.17
CA GLY A 102 -17.84 -4.36 -5.86
C GLY A 102 -18.17 -5.77 -5.37
N TYR A 103 -17.23 -6.72 -5.50
CA TYR A 103 -17.47 -8.15 -5.25
C TYR A 103 -17.98 -8.49 -3.83
N LYS A 104 -17.63 -7.68 -2.81
CA LYS A 104 -18.10 -7.79 -1.42
C LYS A 104 -18.71 -6.50 -0.89
N GLY A 105 -19.19 -5.64 -1.79
CA GLY A 105 -19.71 -4.33 -1.42
C GLY A 105 -21.18 -4.33 -1.03
N PRO A 106 -21.75 -3.14 -0.79
CA PRO A 106 -23.16 -2.98 -0.46
C PRO A 106 -24.05 -3.46 -1.61
N GLU A 107 -25.17 -4.08 -1.24
CA GLU A 107 -26.20 -4.54 -2.16
C GLU A 107 -27.44 -3.65 -2.08
N PHE A 108 -28.05 -3.39 -3.23
CA PHE A 108 -29.30 -2.67 -3.39
C PHE A 108 -30.24 -3.51 -4.25
N ILE A 109 -31.54 -3.42 -3.97
CA ILE A 109 -32.57 -3.96 -4.85
C ILE A 109 -33.27 -2.80 -5.57
N PHE A 110 -33.39 -2.92 -6.90
CA PHE A 110 -34.19 -2.03 -7.72
C PHE A 110 -35.63 -2.50 -7.78
N ASP A 111 -36.57 -1.60 -7.54
CA ASP A 111 -37.99 -1.92 -7.51
C ASP A 111 -38.83 -0.76 -8.05
N ASN A 112 -40.08 -1.04 -8.47
CA ASN A 112 -41.02 -0.06 -8.97
C ASN A 112 -42.42 -0.32 -8.42
N LEU A 113 -42.96 0.66 -7.70
CA LEU A 113 -44.30 0.60 -7.11
C LEU A 113 -45.42 0.36 -8.15
N SER A 114 -45.19 0.70 -9.42
CA SER A 114 -46.17 0.45 -10.49
C SER A 114 -46.33 -1.04 -10.85
N TYR A 115 -45.32 -1.87 -10.54
CA TYR A 115 -45.31 -3.32 -10.82
C TYR A 115 -45.97 -4.16 -9.71
N GLN A 116 -46.05 -3.64 -8.48
CA GLN A 116 -46.78 -4.30 -7.39
C GLN A 116 -48.31 -4.24 -7.58
N LYS A 117 -48.84 -3.20 -8.25
CA LYS A 117 -50.28 -3.10 -8.53
C LYS A 117 -50.74 -4.09 -9.61
N SER A 118 -49.89 -4.41 -10.59
CA SER A 118 -50.22 -5.39 -11.64
C SER A 118 -50.10 -6.84 -11.18
N THR A 119 -49.22 -7.16 -10.23
CA THR A 119 -49.04 -8.53 -9.70
C THR A 119 -50.08 -8.89 -8.63
N LEU A 120 -50.59 -7.92 -7.86
CA LEU A 120 -51.72 -8.13 -6.93
C LEU A 120 -53.08 -8.27 -7.64
N SER A 121 -53.17 -7.92 -8.92
CA SER A 121 -54.41 -7.98 -9.72
C SER A 121 -54.57 -9.27 -10.54
N VAL A 122 -53.58 -10.19 -10.48
CA VAL A 122 -53.57 -11.42 -11.30
C VAL A 122 -53.75 -12.69 -10.46
N SER A 123 -53.73 -12.61 -9.13
CA SER A 123 -53.87 -13.75 -8.20
C SER A 123 -55.31 -14.01 -7.70
N GLN A 124 -56.33 -13.62 -8.47
CA GLN A 124 -57.71 -14.09 -8.27
C GLN A 124 -58.22 -14.84 -9.49
N SER A 125 -57.88 -16.13 -9.58
CA SER A 125 -58.71 -17.21 -10.14
C SER A 125 -57.87 -18.45 -10.40
N VAL A 126 -57.90 -19.44 -9.49
CA VAL A 126 -58.12 -20.86 -9.83
C VAL A 126 -58.66 -21.56 -8.58
N ASN A 127 -59.84 -22.16 -8.71
CA ASN A 127 -60.50 -23.00 -7.72
C ASN A 127 -59.89 -24.41 -7.67
N SER A 128 -59.78 -24.92 -6.44
CA SER A 128 -60.14 -26.27 -5.95
C SER A 128 -60.00 -27.48 -6.87
N THR A 129 -59.13 -28.42 -6.50
CA THR A 129 -59.48 -29.86 -6.50
C THR A 129 -58.64 -30.63 -5.48
N SER A 130 -59.24 -31.71 -4.99
CA SER A 130 -59.12 -32.37 -3.68
C SER A 130 -57.88 -33.24 -3.39
N LEU A 131 -57.64 -33.41 -2.09
CA LEU A 131 -56.68 -34.31 -1.40
C LEU A 131 -56.88 -35.80 -1.75
N PRO A 132 -55.92 -36.68 -1.36
CA PRO A 132 -56.09 -37.34 -0.08
C PRO A 132 -54.87 -37.29 0.86
N VAL A 133 -55.25 -37.32 2.14
CA VAL A 133 -54.48 -37.31 3.38
C VAL A 133 -53.78 -38.64 3.62
N ASN A 134 -52.55 -38.56 4.14
CA ASN A 134 -51.86 -39.44 5.11
C ASN A 134 -50.45 -38.84 5.25
N SER A 135 -49.83 -38.59 6.39
CA SER A 135 -50.00 -38.98 7.79
C SER A 135 -49.09 -38.05 8.61
N VAL A 136 -49.56 -37.59 9.78
CA VAL A 136 -48.79 -36.81 10.75
C VAL A 136 -47.71 -37.70 11.38
N PRO A 137 -46.53 -37.14 11.73
CA PRO A 137 -46.15 -37.19 13.14
C PRO A 137 -45.65 -35.86 13.71
N ASN A 138 -46.02 -35.67 14.98
CA ASN A 138 -45.45 -34.90 16.08
C ASN A 138 -44.53 -33.71 15.81
N VAL A 139 -44.99 -32.58 16.34
CA VAL A 139 -44.17 -31.50 16.90
C VAL A 139 -43.59 -32.00 18.22
N GLU A 140 -42.33 -32.42 18.23
CA GLU A 140 -41.49 -32.50 19.43
C GLU A 140 -40.07 -32.01 19.07
N ASP A 141 -39.62 -31.03 19.86
CA ASP A 141 -38.25 -30.57 20.11
C ASP A 141 -37.36 -30.11 18.93
N VAL A 142 -37.21 -28.79 18.88
CA VAL A 142 -36.06 -28.11 18.25
C VAL A 142 -34.83 -28.43 19.09
N GLU A 143 -34.13 -29.51 18.76
CA GLU A 143 -32.73 -29.68 19.16
C GLU A 143 -31.83 -28.89 18.19
N ASP A 144 -31.21 -27.86 18.75
CA ASP A 144 -30.01 -27.20 18.24
C ASP A 144 -28.91 -28.25 17.98
N THR A 145 -28.85 -28.79 16.76
CA THR A 145 -27.58 -29.25 16.22
C THR A 145 -26.98 -28.13 15.38
N GLU A 146 -26.35 -27.18 16.06
CA GLU A 146 -25.19 -26.48 15.50
C GLU A 146 -24.14 -27.53 15.13
N SER A 147 -24.27 -28.15 13.95
CA SER A 147 -23.19 -28.93 13.39
C SER A 147 -22.08 -27.95 13.01
N ILE A 148 -21.16 -27.72 13.94
CA ILE A 148 -19.95 -26.94 13.71
C ILE A 148 -19.25 -27.59 12.53
N THR A 149 -19.32 -26.94 11.37
CA THR A 149 -18.64 -27.43 10.17
C THR A 149 -17.15 -27.58 10.49
N LEU A 150 -16.46 -28.59 9.95
CA LEU A 150 -15.01 -28.77 10.16
C LEU A 150 -14.18 -27.52 9.81
N THR A 151 -14.77 -26.59 9.03
CA THR A 151 -14.22 -25.26 8.74
C THR A 151 -14.27 -24.28 9.92
N GLN A 152 -15.27 -24.38 10.80
CA GLN A 152 -15.36 -23.64 12.06
C GLN A 152 -14.54 -24.29 13.18
N LEU A 153 -14.45 -25.63 13.20
CA LEU A 153 -13.62 -26.40 14.15
C LEU A 153 -12.12 -26.27 13.84
N PHE A 154 -11.75 -26.17 12.56
CA PHE A 154 -10.39 -25.89 12.11
C PHE A 154 -10.38 -24.74 11.09
N PRO A 155 -10.36 -23.48 11.55
CA PRO A 155 -10.35 -22.28 10.71
C PRO A 155 -9.11 -22.16 9.80
N ILE A 156 -8.23 -23.15 9.79
CA ILE A 156 -6.98 -23.17 9.01
C ILE A 156 -7.21 -23.88 7.66
N ALA A 157 -8.11 -24.88 7.59
CA ALA A 157 -8.23 -25.78 6.44
C ALA A 157 -9.02 -25.19 5.25
N SER A 158 -9.97 -24.28 5.49
CA SER A 158 -10.75 -23.58 4.43
C SER A 158 -10.21 -22.19 4.10
N THR A 159 -9.38 -21.64 4.98
CA THR A 159 -8.97 -20.24 4.93
C THR A 159 -7.66 -20.03 4.17
N GLY A 160 -6.94 -21.08 3.75
CA GLY A 160 -5.64 -20.93 3.07
C GLY A 160 -5.67 -19.98 1.86
N LYS A 161 -6.67 -20.10 0.98
CA LYS A 161 -6.85 -19.19 -0.18
C LYS A 161 -7.29 -17.78 0.21
N GLN A 162 -7.93 -17.61 1.37
CA GLN A 162 -8.36 -16.29 1.88
C GLN A 162 -7.27 -15.62 2.73
N LEU A 163 -6.44 -16.38 3.45
CA LEU A 163 -5.28 -15.90 4.20
C LEU A 163 -4.18 -15.42 3.26
N ALA A 164 -3.93 -16.12 2.16
CA ALA A 164 -2.99 -15.69 1.12
C ALA A 164 -3.41 -14.38 0.43
N LYS A 165 -4.71 -14.02 0.50
CA LYS A 165 -5.23 -12.72 0.03
C LYS A 165 -5.22 -11.61 1.09
N LYS A 166 -4.98 -11.94 2.37
CA LYS A 166 -4.84 -10.96 3.46
C LYS A 166 -3.39 -10.50 3.56
N ALA A 167 -3.17 -9.20 3.72
CA ALA A 167 -1.87 -8.53 3.75
C ALA A 167 -0.90 -8.97 4.89
N TYR A 168 -1.24 -10.02 5.64
CA TYR A 168 -0.53 -10.48 6.84
C TYR A 168 0.12 -11.86 6.68
N LEU A 169 -0.31 -12.71 5.74
CA LEU A 169 0.24 -14.07 5.63
C LEU A 169 1.70 -14.05 5.14
N TYR A 170 1.98 -13.33 4.06
CA TYR A 170 3.33 -13.27 3.50
C TYR A 170 4.36 -12.65 4.47
N PRO A 171 4.08 -11.53 5.15
CA PRO A 171 4.95 -11.04 6.22
C PRO A 171 5.18 -12.06 7.32
N GLY A 172 4.13 -12.77 7.76
CA GLY A 172 4.26 -13.81 8.79
C GLY A 172 5.17 -14.96 8.38
N ILE A 173 5.04 -15.46 7.14
CA ILE A 173 5.92 -16.50 6.59
C ILE A 173 7.37 -16.02 6.54
N ILE A 174 7.59 -14.79 6.06
CA ILE A 174 8.93 -14.19 5.99
C ILE A 174 9.53 -14.06 7.41
N THR A 175 8.76 -13.59 8.40
CA THR A 175 9.19 -13.51 9.79
C THR A 175 9.60 -14.87 10.32
N VAL A 176 8.77 -15.90 10.15
CA VAL A 176 9.09 -17.27 10.62
C VAL A 176 10.37 -17.78 9.96
N PHE A 177 10.54 -17.57 8.66
CA PHE A 177 11.75 -17.96 7.95
C PHE A 177 13.01 -17.27 8.50
N PHE A 178 12.98 -15.96 8.69
CA PHE A 178 14.10 -15.21 9.28
C PHE A 178 14.41 -15.66 10.71
N VAL A 179 13.38 -15.90 11.54
CA VAL A 179 13.55 -16.40 12.90
C VAL A 179 14.24 -17.77 12.91
N ILE A 180 13.82 -18.69 12.04
CA ILE A 180 14.47 -20.01 11.92
C ILE A 180 15.94 -19.84 11.52
N LEU A 181 16.24 -19.01 10.52
CA LEU A 181 17.63 -18.74 10.12
C LEU A 181 18.46 -18.10 11.24
N MET A 182 17.87 -17.20 12.02
CA MET A 182 18.53 -16.60 13.19
C MET A 182 18.90 -17.64 14.23
N PHE A 183 17.99 -18.56 14.56
CA PHE A 183 18.30 -19.68 15.47
C PHE A 183 19.42 -20.59 14.92
N LEU A 184 19.44 -20.85 13.61
CA LEU A 184 20.50 -21.64 12.96
C LEU A 184 21.87 -20.94 12.93
N THR A 185 21.89 -19.63 13.14
CA THR A 185 23.11 -18.80 13.11
C THR A 185 23.55 -18.35 14.50
N VAL A 186 22.92 -18.87 15.56
CA VAL A 186 23.38 -18.68 16.94
C VAL A 186 24.84 -19.16 17.04
N GLY A 187 25.69 -18.33 17.64
CA GLY A 187 27.14 -18.54 17.70
C GLY A 187 27.92 -18.02 16.49
N ARG A 188 27.26 -17.52 15.43
CA ARG A 188 27.88 -16.84 14.27
C ARG A 188 27.41 -15.39 14.19
N ALA A 189 28.02 -14.52 14.99
CA ALA A 189 27.58 -13.12 15.19
C ALA A 189 27.37 -12.34 13.87
N ILE A 190 28.29 -12.45 12.92
CA ILE A 190 28.18 -11.75 11.62
C ILE A 190 26.92 -12.19 10.84
N ALA A 191 26.69 -13.51 10.76
CA ALA A 191 25.55 -14.06 10.04
C ALA A 191 24.22 -13.71 10.74
N PHE A 192 24.19 -13.78 12.07
CA PHE A 192 23.04 -13.39 12.87
C PHE A 192 22.70 -11.91 12.69
N ASN A 193 23.69 -11.02 12.79
CA ASN A 193 23.53 -9.58 12.63
C ASN A 193 23.06 -9.20 11.22
N PHE A 194 23.59 -9.88 10.19
CA PHE A 194 23.12 -9.70 8.81
C PHE A 194 21.65 -10.07 8.67
N LEU A 195 21.24 -11.24 9.19
CA LEU A 195 19.84 -11.68 9.14
C LEU A 195 18.92 -10.73 9.91
N LEU A 196 19.36 -10.20 11.05
CA LEU A 196 18.61 -9.24 11.86
C LEU A 196 18.42 -7.90 11.15
N ALA A 197 19.50 -7.35 10.60
CA ALA A 197 19.43 -6.12 9.82
C ALA A 197 18.54 -6.29 8.58
N ALA A 198 18.73 -7.38 7.83
CA ALA A 198 17.94 -7.68 6.64
C ALA A 198 16.45 -7.86 6.97
N TYR A 199 16.12 -8.53 8.07
CA TYR A 199 14.73 -8.69 8.52
C TYR A 199 14.09 -7.33 8.84
N ILE A 200 14.73 -6.53 9.70
CA ILE A 200 14.19 -5.23 10.13
C ILE A 200 14.03 -4.29 8.92
N ALA A 201 15.05 -4.24 8.05
CA ALA A 201 15.00 -3.41 6.85
C ALA A 201 13.89 -3.87 5.89
N THR A 202 13.71 -5.18 5.71
CA THR A 202 12.62 -5.73 4.89
C THR A 202 11.25 -5.42 5.48
N ALA A 203 11.08 -5.53 6.80
CA ALA A 203 9.82 -5.21 7.48
C ALA A 203 9.47 -3.73 7.37
N ALA A 204 10.45 -2.85 7.59
CA ALA A 204 10.30 -1.40 7.44
C ALA A 204 9.98 -1.01 5.98
N TYR A 205 10.68 -1.61 5.01
CA TYR A 205 10.39 -1.40 3.60
C TYR A 205 9.00 -1.91 3.19
N TYR A 206 8.61 -3.09 3.68
CA TYR A 206 7.28 -3.65 3.42
C TYR A 206 6.16 -2.72 3.91
N PHE A 207 6.36 -2.05 5.04
CA PHE A 207 5.43 -1.03 5.52
C PHE A 207 5.29 0.13 4.53
N VAL A 208 6.41 0.68 4.03
CA VAL A 208 6.39 1.72 2.98
C VAL A 208 5.71 1.21 1.71
N TYR A 209 6.02 -0.01 1.28
CA TYR A 209 5.43 -0.65 0.11
C TYR A 209 3.90 -0.73 0.21
N GLN A 210 3.37 -1.09 1.39
CA GLN A 210 1.94 -1.14 1.64
C GLN A 210 1.31 0.26 1.69
N LEU A 211 1.98 1.24 2.31
CA LEU A 211 1.49 2.63 2.37
C LEU A 211 1.37 3.27 0.98
N CYS A 212 2.31 2.99 0.07
CA CYS A 212 2.24 3.50 -1.30
C CYS A 212 1.04 2.95 -2.09
N GLY A 213 0.56 1.74 -1.75
CA GLY A 213 -0.57 1.09 -2.43
C GLY A 213 -0.34 0.80 -3.93
N LYS A 214 0.87 1.04 -4.44
CA LYS A 214 1.28 0.81 -5.82
C LYS A 214 2.08 -0.48 -5.93
N GLN A 215 1.74 -1.31 -6.91
CA GLN A 215 2.44 -2.56 -7.14
C GLN A 215 3.67 -2.33 -8.03
N LYS A 216 4.86 -2.58 -7.47
CA LYS A 216 6.11 -2.69 -8.21
C LYS A 216 6.69 -4.09 -8.02
N PRO A 217 7.22 -4.75 -9.06
CA PRO A 217 7.74 -6.10 -8.89
C PRO A 217 8.90 -6.11 -7.90
N TRP A 218 8.85 -7.00 -6.91
CA TRP A 218 9.87 -7.11 -5.85
C TRP A 218 11.29 -7.32 -6.39
N TRP A 219 11.45 -7.99 -7.53
CA TRP A 219 12.76 -8.15 -8.16
C TRP A 219 13.37 -6.83 -8.67
N VAL A 220 12.53 -5.85 -9.06
CA VAL A 220 13.01 -4.49 -9.42
C VAL A 220 13.50 -3.78 -8.17
N LEU A 221 12.75 -3.88 -7.07
CA LEU A 221 13.08 -3.25 -5.78
C LEU A 221 14.37 -3.82 -5.22
N PHE A 222 14.50 -5.14 -5.22
CA PHE A 222 15.72 -5.84 -4.84
C PHE A 222 16.90 -5.47 -5.76
N GLY A 223 16.67 -5.43 -7.07
CA GLY A 223 17.67 -5.02 -8.04
C GLY A 223 18.18 -3.59 -7.81
N VAL A 224 17.29 -2.67 -7.46
CA VAL A 224 17.66 -1.29 -7.09
C VAL A 224 18.51 -1.26 -5.82
N ALA A 225 18.09 -1.94 -4.75
CA ALA A 225 18.86 -2.04 -3.51
C ALA A 225 20.27 -2.63 -3.76
N LEU A 226 20.35 -3.71 -4.54
CA LEU A 226 21.62 -4.35 -4.91
C LEU A 226 22.49 -3.44 -5.78
N THR A 227 21.88 -2.69 -6.71
CA THR A 227 22.61 -1.71 -7.52
C THR A 227 23.23 -0.63 -6.64
N THR A 228 22.53 -0.17 -5.60
CA THR A 228 23.11 0.77 -4.62
C THR A 228 24.33 0.17 -3.93
N VAL A 229 24.24 -1.08 -3.46
CA VAL A 229 25.39 -1.79 -2.86
C VAL A 229 26.57 -1.86 -3.83
N ILE A 230 26.32 -2.21 -5.09
CA ILE A 230 27.36 -2.27 -6.13
C ILE A 230 28.00 -0.90 -6.36
N ILE A 231 27.20 0.18 -6.44
CA ILE A 231 27.71 1.53 -6.60
C ILE A 231 28.63 1.91 -5.44
N LEU A 232 28.23 1.60 -4.21
CA LEU A 232 29.00 1.92 -3.01
C LEU A 232 30.30 1.10 -2.91
N LEU A 233 30.33 -0.13 -3.42
CA LEU A 233 31.54 -0.96 -3.49
C LEU A 233 32.44 -0.63 -4.69
N SER A 234 31.98 0.23 -5.61
CA SER A 234 32.71 0.58 -6.82
C SER A 234 33.54 1.86 -6.66
N PRO A 235 34.47 2.15 -7.58
CA PRO A 235 35.21 3.43 -7.61
C PRO A 235 34.34 4.68 -7.75
N ILE A 236 33.04 4.53 -8.06
CA ILE A 236 32.08 5.64 -8.09
C ILE A 236 32.00 6.31 -6.72
N LEU A 237 32.01 5.53 -5.62
CA LEU A 237 32.01 6.10 -4.28
C LEU A 237 33.28 6.94 -4.04
N THR A 238 34.45 6.43 -4.45
CA THR A 238 35.72 7.15 -4.33
C THR A 238 35.71 8.46 -5.11
N LEU A 239 35.16 8.46 -6.33
CA LEU A 239 34.99 9.68 -7.12
C LEU A 239 34.09 10.70 -6.41
N PHE A 240 32.96 10.25 -5.87
CA PHE A 240 32.03 11.10 -5.14
C PHE A 240 32.66 11.66 -3.86
N ILE A 241 33.39 10.85 -3.09
CA ILE A 241 34.16 11.31 -1.94
C ILE A 241 35.18 12.38 -2.38
N GLY A 242 35.89 12.14 -3.49
CA GLY A 242 36.77 13.10 -4.17
C GLY A 242 36.14 14.48 -4.32
N VAL A 243 34.95 14.52 -4.93
CA VAL A 243 34.24 15.77 -5.22
C VAL A 243 33.63 16.38 -3.96
N PHE A 244 32.83 15.62 -3.23
CA PHE A 244 31.99 16.17 -2.17
C PHE A 244 32.72 16.41 -0.85
N ARG A 245 33.78 15.64 -0.56
CA ARG A 245 34.52 15.74 0.71
C ARG A 245 35.85 16.47 0.59
N PHE A 246 36.50 16.46 -0.58
CA PHE A 246 37.79 17.14 -0.76
C PHE A 246 37.70 18.45 -1.57
N ILE A 247 36.83 18.54 -2.58
CA ILE A 247 36.68 19.77 -3.39
C ILE A 247 35.60 20.69 -2.80
N LEU A 248 34.45 20.13 -2.44
CA LEU A 248 33.37 20.84 -1.76
C LEU A 248 33.58 20.83 -0.24
N PRO A 249 32.95 21.75 0.52
CA PRO A 249 33.13 21.85 1.96
C PRO A 249 32.34 20.75 2.68
N GLY A 250 32.71 19.48 2.45
CA GLY A 250 32.04 18.28 2.95
C GLY A 250 32.96 17.32 3.68
N ASP A 251 34.09 17.79 4.20
CA ASP A 251 34.96 16.96 5.03
C ASP A 251 34.30 16.69 6.40
N ILE A 252 33.87 15.43 6.58
CA ILE A 252 33.19 14.92 7.78
C ILE A 252 34.14 14.22 8.76
N SER A 253 35.46 14.22 8.50
CA SER A 253 36.45 13.61 9.39
C SER A 253 36.77 14.48 10.62
N VAL A 254 36.28 15.71 10.63
CA VAL A 254 36.55 16.69 11.70
C VAL A 254 35.68 16.40 12.93
N ASN A 255 36.28 16.50 14.11
CA ASN A 255 35.56 16.34 15.37
C ASN A 255 34.52 17.45 15.55
N PRO A 256 33.25 17.12 15.82
CA PRO A 256 32.20 18.12 15.98
C PRO A 256 32.43 19.11 17.12
N GLU A 257 33.20 18.73 18.16
CA GLU A 257 33.54 19.62 19.27
C GLU A 257 34.57 20.69 18.89
N GLN A 258 35.34 20.45 17.83
CA GLN A 258 36.39 21.36 17.35
C GLN A 258 35.83 22.41 16.36
N VAL A 259 34.63 22.18 15.83
CA VAL A 259 33.98 23.06 14.86
C VAL A 259 32.60 23.50 15.37
N GLY A 260 32.19 24.73 15.08
CA GLY A 260 30.85 25.17 15.46
C GLY A 260 29.76 24.35 14.77
N PHE A 261 28.57 24.23 15.38
CA PHE A 261 27.43 23.48 14.83
C PHE A 261 27.12 23.86 13.36
N LEU A 262 27.16 25.16 13.02
CA LEU A 262 26.89 25.61 11.66
C LEU A 262 27.96 25.15 10.65
N ASP A 263 29.24 25.16 11.03
CA ASP A 263 30.31 24.63 10.17
C ASP A 263 30.17 23.12 9.98
N PHE A 264 29.86 22.40 11.07
CA PHE A 264 29.57 20.97 11.01
C PHE A 264 28.35 20.64 10.15
N LEU A 265 27.29 21.44 10.24
CA LEU A 265 26.09 21.30 9.42
C LEU A 265 26.39 21.52 7.93
N ILE A 266 27.22 22.50 7.59
CA ILE A 266 27.66 22.73 6.20
C ILE A 266 28.43 21.50 5.70
N ARG A 267 29.39 20.99 6.49
CA ARG A 267 30.13 19.77 6.18
C ARG A 267 29.22 18.57 5.96
N MET A 268 28.25 18.37 6.85
CA MET A 268 27.25 17.31 6.72
C MET A 268 26.34 17.52 5.50
N PHE A 269 26.01 18.75 5.14
CA PHE A 269 25.21 19.05 3.96
C PHE A 269 25.91 18.64 2.67
N PHE A 270 27.20 18.92 2.52
CA PHE A 270 27.94 18.53 1.32
C PHE A 270 28.38 17.06 1.35
N GLY A 271 29.04 16.64 2.43
CA GLY A 271 29.74 15.36 2.52
C GLY A 271 28.86 14.14 2.80
N ALA A 272 27.69 14.35 3.40
CA ALA A 272 26.68 13.32 3.64
C ALA A 272 25.41 13.62 2.85
N GLY A 273 24.72 14.73 3.13
CA GLY A 273 23.42 15.08 2.52
C GLY A 273 23.42 15.02 0.99
N LEU A 274 24.12 15.93 0.33
CA LEU A 274 24.19 16.00 -1.13
C LEU A 274 24.80 14.72 -1.71
N MET A 275 25.98 14.32 -1.24
CA MET A 275 26.71 13.17 -1.78
C MET A 275 25.88 11.88 -1.73
N GLU A 276 25.31 11.54 -0.57
CA GLU A 276 24.64 10.26 -0.33
C GLU A 276 23.25 10.23 -0.96
N GLU A 277 22.48 11.33 -0.92
CA GLU A 277 21.18 11.37 -1.61
C GLU A 277 21.36 11.26 -3.13
N LEU A 278 22.42 11.84 -3.70
CA LEU A 278 22.71 11.69 -5.12
C LEU A 278 23.14 10.26 -5.47
N LEU A 279 24.04 9.66 -4.70
CA LEU A 279 24.47 8.26 -4.89
C LEU A 279 23.27 7.30 -4.84
N LYS A 280 22.40 7.46 -3.83
CA LYS A 280 21.18 6.66 -3.68
C LYS A 280 20.16 6.92 -4.79
N ALA A 281 20.17 8.09 -5.42
CA ALA A 281 19.30 8.37 -6.55
C ALA A 281 19.77 7.74 -7.88
N LEU A 282 21.05 7.39 -8.03
CA LEU A 282 21.59 6.83 -9.28
C LEU A 282 20.84 5.58 -9.77
N PRO A 283 20.53 4.56 -8.94
CA PRO A 283 19.72 3.42 -9.36
C PRO A 283 18.30 3.82 -9.81
N VAL A 284 17.73 4.86 -9.20
CA VAL A 284 16.39 5.36 -9.55
C VAL A 284 16.42 6.06 -10.92
N PHE A 285 17.44 6.87 -11.18
CA PHE A 285 17.67 7.46 -12.51
C PHE A 285 17.98 6.40 -13.56
N LEU A 286 18.74 5.35 -13.21
CA LEU A 286 18.99 4.22 -14.10
C LEU A 286 17.68 3.50 -14.46
N ALA A 287 16.82 3.23 -13.48
CA ALA A 287 15.50 2.66 -13.72
C ALA A 287 14.62 3.56 -14.60
N LEU A 288 14.65 4.87 -14.40
CA LEU A 288 13.98 5.85 -15.27
C LEU A 288 14.49 5.79 -16.71
N LEU A 289 15.82 5.75 -16.91
CA LEU A 289 16.44 5.68 -18.23
C LEU A 289 16.13 4.36 -18.95
N ILE A 290 16.29 3.22 -18.26
CA ILE A 290 15.94 1.90 -18.79
C ILE A 290 14.45 1.85 -19.14
N GLY A 291 13.59 2.28 -18.21
CA GLY A 291 12.14 2.26 -18.39
C GLY A 291 11.67 3.07 -19.60
N ARG A 292 12.30 4.20 -19.92
CA ARG A 292 11.95 5.02 -21.10
C ARG A 292 12.21 4.32 -22.43
N ASN A 293 13.15 3.36 -22.46
CA ASN A 293 13.56 2.66 -23.67
C ASN A 293 12.91 1.28 -23.84
N LEU A 294 12.06 0.86 -22.90
CA LEU A 294 11.41 -0.44 -22.94
C LEU A 294 9.98 -0.34 -23.50
N PRO A 295 9.48 -1.40 -24.16
CA PRO A 295 8.08 -1.50 -24.55
C PRO A 295 7.17 -1.82 -23.34
N ASP A 296 5.87 -1.62 -23.51
CA ASP A 296 4.87 -2.14 -22.58
C ASP A 296 4.87 -3.68 -22.59
N PRO A 297 4.72 -4.37 -21.43
CA PRO A 297 4.46 -3.83 -20.09
C PRO A 297 5.74 -3.52 -19.28
N TRP A 298 6.93 -3.79 -19.83
CA TRP A 298 8.21 -3.72 -19.11
C TRP A 298 8.56 -2.29 -18.67
N ARG A 299 8.22 -1.29 -19.49
CA ARG A 299 8.39 0.12 -19.12
C ARG A 299 7.70 0.46 -17.80
N ASN A 300 6.50 -0.05 -17.56
CA ASN A 300 5.72 0.23 -16.35
C ASN A 300 6.24 -0.57 -15.15
N LYS A 301 6.77 -1.78 -15.39
CA LYS A 301 7.36 -2.62 -14.34
C LYS A 301 8.66 -2.01 -13.80
N ILE A 302 9.57 -1.60 -14.68
CA ILE A 302 10.91 -1.12 -14.30
C ILE A 302 10.94 0.40 -14.09
N GLY A 303 10.35 1.17 -15.00
CA GLY A 303 10.53 2.63 -15.08
C GLY A 303 9.87 3.45 -13.97
N VAL A 304 10.28 4.71 -13.88
CA VAL A 304 9.67 5.72 -13.02
C VAL A 304 8.76 6.61 -13.85
N TRP A 305 7.46 6.59 -13.58
CA TRP A 305 6.46 7.37 -14.35
C TRP A 305 5.66 8.33 -13.49
N GLU A 306 5.58 8.07 -12.18
CA GLU A 306 4.90 8.93 -11.23
C GLU A 306 5.63 8.93 -9.87
N PRO A 307 5.27 9.85 -8.96
CA PRO A 307 5.97 9.99 -7.67
C PRO A 307 5.99 8.72 -6.82
N LEU A 308 4.95 7.90 -6.87
CA LEU A 308 4.92 6.63 -6.13
C LEU A 308 5.98 5.63 -6.61
N ASP A 309 6.32 5.62 -7.91
CA ASP A 309 7.44 4.79 -8.41
C ASP A 309 8.75 5.27 -7.81
N GLY A 310 8.93 6.59 -7.79
CA GLY A 310 10.12 7.21 -7.25
C GLY A 310 10.29 6.94 -5.75
N ILE A 311 9.21 7.02 -4.96
CA ILE A 311 9.24 6.68 -3.53
C ILE A 311 9.67 5.22 -3.34
N LEU A 312 9.04 4.27 -4.05
CA LEU A 312 9.33 2.84 -3.90
C LEU A 312 10.78 2.48 -4.28
N LEU A 313 11.30 3.05 -5.36
CA LEU A 313 12.68 2.79 -5.78
C LEU A 313 13.69 3.57 -4.91
N GLY A 314 13.39 4.80 -4.52
CA GLY A 314 14.24 5.61 -3.65
C GLY A 314 14.41 4.99 -2.26
N THR A 315 13.31 4.50 -1.67
CA THR A 315 13.35 3.76 -0.39
C THR A 315 14.06 2.40 -0.54
N ALA A 316 13.92 1.71 -1.67
CA ALA A 316 14.64 0.46 -1.90
C ALA A 316 16.15 0.69 -2.01
N SER A 317 16.55 1.75 -2.70
CA SER A 317 17.94 2.18 -2.78
C SER A 317 18.51 2.51 -1.39
N ALA A 318 17.75 3.24 -0.56
CA ALA A 318 18.13 3.53 0.82
C ALA A 318 18.31 2.27 1.66
N VAL A 319 17.46 1.25 1.51
CA VAL A 319 17.65 -0.04 2.20
C VAL A 319 18.99 -0.67 1.84
N GLY A 320 19.35 -0.70 0.55
CA GLY A 320 20.65 -1.20 0.10
C GLY A 320 21.83 -0.42 0.70
N PHE A 321 21.72 0.91 0.71
CA PHE A 321 22.71 1.79 1.33
C PHE A 321 22.87 1.50 2.83
N THR A 322 21.77 1.52 3.58
CA THR A 322 21.80 1.37 5.04
C THR A 322 22.30 0.00 5.48
N LEU A 323 21.93 -1.06 4.78
CA LEU A 323 22.44 -2.40 5.08
C LEU A 323 23.95 -2.47 4.90
N LEU A 324 24.50 -1.89 3.82
CA LEU A 324 25.94 -1.89 3.59
C LEU A 324 26.68 -1.00 4.59
N GLU A 325 26.21 0.22 4.81
CA GLU A 325 26.82 1.16 5.75
C GLU A 325 26.83 0.58 7.17
N THR A 326 25.69 0.08 7.63
CA THR A 326 25.54 -0.37 9.02
C THR A 326 26.32 -1.65 9.27
N LEU A 327 26.22 -2.65 8.40
CA LEU A 327 26.89 -3.94 8.59
C LEU A 327 28.37 -3.92 8.17
N GLY A 328 28.74 -3.07 7.21
CA GLY A 328 30.08 -3.02 6.65
C GLY A 328 31.04 -2.07 7.37
N GLN A 329 30.52 -1.00 7.98
CA GLN A 329 31.38 0.03 8.60
C GLN A 329 30.99 0.31 10.06
N TYR A 330 29.70 0.51 10.34
CA TYR A 330 29.28 0.98 11.67
C TYR A 330 29.37 -0.09 12.75
N VAL A 331 28.75 -1.26 12.53
CA VAL A 331 28.75 -2.34 13.53
C VAL A 331 30.17 -2.87 13.78
N PRO A 332 31.00 -3.14 12.76
CA PRO A 332 32.39 -3.53 12.99
C PRO A 332 33.17 -2.49 13.81
N SER A 333 33.06 -1.19 13.50
CA SER A 333 33.82 -0.16 14.22
C SER A 333 33.45 -0.05 15.69
N ILE A 334 32.17 -0.22 16.04
CA ILE A 334 31.71 -0.27 17.43
C ILE A 334 32.19 -1.54 18.12
N VAL A 335 32.07 -2.70 17.47
CA VAL A 335 32.52 -3.98 18.03
C VAL A 335 34.02 -3.91 18.32
N ASP A 336 34.82 -3.38 17.39
CA ASP A 336 36.26 -3.24 17.55
C ASP A 336 36.59 -2.27 18.71
N SER A 337 35.95 -1.10 18.74
CA SER A 337 36.16 -0.10 19.79
C SER A 337 35.80 -0.62 21.19
N ALA A 338 34.67 -1.32 21.31
CA ALA A 338 34.22 -1.90 22.58
C ALA A 338 35.04 -3.14 22.97
N SER A 339 35.50 -3.94 22.00
CA SER A 339 36.36 -5.10 22.25
C SER A 339 37.71 -4.71 22.84
N LEU A 340 38.27 -3.57 22.40
CA LEU A 340 39.51 -3.02 22.94
C LEU A 340 39.39 -2.58 24.41
N GLN A 341 38.20 -2.19 24.86
CA GLN A 341 37.98 -1.66 26.21
C GLN A 341 37.45 -2.70 27.20
N LEU A 342 36.54 -3.57 26.75
CA LEU A 342 35.74 -4.46 27.60
C LEU A 342 35.98 -5.95 27.32
N GLY A 343 36.86 -6.27 26.36
CA GLY A 343 37.08 -7.63 25.87
C GLY A 343 36.12 -8.02 24.74
N VAL A 344 36.52 -9.07 23.99
CA VAL A 344 35.87 -9.46 22.73
C VAL A 344 34.38 -9.79 22.90
N ASP A 345 34.03 -10.54 23.95
CA ASP A 345 32.65 -10.96 24.18
C ASP A 345 31.72 -9.78 24.53
N ALA A 346 32.22 -8.82 25.31
CA ALA A 346 31.49 -7.60 25.64
C ALA A 346 31.34 -6.68 24.42
N GLY A 347 32.36 -6.59 23.56
CA GLY A 347 32.31 -5.80 22.33
C GLY A 347 31.25 -6.31 21.35
N GLN A 348 31.13 -7.63 21.20
CA GLN A 348 30.08 -8.24 20.36
C GLN A 348 28.68 -7.95 20.91
N LEU A 349 28.49 -7.99 22.22
CA LEU A 349 27.21 -7.72 22.86
C LEU A 349 26.77 -6.26 22.70
N VAL A 350 27.68 -5.30 22.88
CA VAL A 350 27.42 -3.87 22.64
C VAL A 350 27.08 -3.61 21.17
N GLY A 351 27.84 -4.22 20.25
CA GLY A 351 27.56 -4.11 18.80
C GLY A 351 26.17 -4.61 18.44
N LEU A 352 25.73 -5.73 19.03
CA LEU A 352 24.38 -6.27 18.83
C LEU A 352 23.30 -5.35 19.40
N GLN A 353 23.49 -4.84 20.62
CA GLN A 353 22.53 -3.95 21.27
C GLN A 353 22.31 -2.65 20.50
N LEU A 354 23.36 -2.11 19.87
CA LEU A 354 23.29 -0.89 19.08
C LEU A 354 22.80 -1.12 17.64
N LEU A 355 22.99 -2.33 17.09
CA LEU A 355 22.50 -2.68 15.76
C LEU A 355 20.99 -2.46 15.64
N ILE A 356 20.19 -2.90 16.61
CA ILE A 356 18.72 -2.80 16.56
C ILE A 356 18.23 -1.34 16.47
N PRO A 357 18.53 -0.45 17.44
CA PRO A 357 18.09 0.94 17.39
C PRO A 357 18.72 1.69 16.22
N ARG A 358 19.97 1.37 15.85
CA ARG A 358 20.62 1.98 14.68
C ARG A 358 19.87 1.61 13.41
N ILE A 359 19.65 0.32 13.13
CA ILE A 359 18.92 -0.11 11.94
C ILE A 359 17.53 0.52 11.93
N LEU A 360 16.78 0.51 13.03
CA LEU A 360 15.46 1.16 13.08
C LEU A 360 15.53 2.66 12.75
N GLY A 361 16.47 3.40 13.35
CA GLY A 361 16.62 4.84 13.14
C GLY A 361 17.20 5.21 11.78
N SER A 362 18.29 4.56 11.36
CA SER A 362 18.99 4.83 10.08
C SER A 362 18.16 4.39 8.89
N VAL A 363 17.52 3.21 8.96
CA VAL A 363 16.62 2.75 7.90
C VAL A 363 15.43 3.70 7.77
N ALA A 364 14.82 4.13 8.88
CA ALA A 364 13.74 5.10 8.82
C ALA A 364 14.18 6.45 8.22
N GLY A 365 15.31 7.00 8.69
CA GLY A 365 15.85 8.28 8.21
C GLY A 365 16.21 8.25 6.73
N HIS A 366 17.06 7.30 6.30
CA HIS A 366 17.48 7.21 4.90
C HIS A 366 16.31 6.87 3.97
N MET A 367 15.37 6.01 4.37
CA MET A 367 14.17 5.77 3.58
C MET A 367 13.30 7.02 3.48
N ALA A 368 13.20 7.84 4.52
CA ALA A 368 12.44 9.09 4.47
C ALA A 368 13.05 10.08 3.46
N TYR A 369 14.36 10.37 3.56
CA TYR A 369 15.02 11.35 2.68
C TYR A 369 15.08 10.86 1.23
N SER A 370 15.48 9.61 1.00
CA SER A 370 15.58 9.06 -0.36
C SER A 370 14.22 8.75 -0.97
N GLY A 371 13.21 8.40 -0.16
CA GLY A 371 11.82 8.30 -0.59
C GLY A 371 11.27 9.66 -0.99
N TYR A 372 11.56 10.71 -0.21
CA TYR A 372 11.21 12.09 -0.52
C TYR A 372 11.87 12.57 -1.81
N PHE A 373 13.19 12.37 -1.98
CA PHE A 373 13.85 12.73 -3.24
C PHE A 373 13.31 11.90 -4.42
N GLY A 374 13.06 10.61 -4.20
CA GLY A 374 12.37 9.73 -5.13
C GLY A 374 11.02 10.28 -5.60
N TYR A 375 10.19 10.80 -4.69
CA TYR A 375 8.94 11.48 -5.03
C TYR A 375 9.17 12.61 -6.05
N PHE A 376 10.18 13.45 -5.85
CA PHE A 376 10.52 14.55 -6.78
C PHE A 376 11.06 14.03 -8.11
N ILE A 377 11.82 12.93 -8.12
CA ILE A 377 12.23 12.27 -9.36
C ILE A 377 10.99 11.85 -10.16
N GLY A 378 10.03 11.17 -9.54
CA GLY A 378 8.78 10.78 -10.21
C GLY A 378 7.91 11.97 -10.62
N LEU A 379 7.83 13.02 -9.79
CA LEU A 379 7.09 14.25 -10.11
C LEU A 379 7.69 14.99 -11.32
N SER A 380 9.02 14.98 -11.46
CA SER A 380 9.71 15.61 -12.58
C SER A 380 9.34 14.99 -13.93
N VAL A 381 8.99 13.70 -13.95
CA VAL A 381 8.53 12.98 -15.15
C VAL A 381 7.15 13.48 -15.59
N LEU A 382 6.26 13.77 -14.65
CA LEU A 382 4.92 14.29 -14.92
C LEU A 382 4.93 15.77 -15.36
N ARG A 383 5.89 16.56 -14.85
CA ARG A 383 5.99 18.01 -15.08
C ARG A 383 7.24 18.39 -15.88
N ARG A 384 7.35 17.87 -17.12
CA ARG A 384 8.54 18.00 -17.99
C ARG A 384 9.10 19.44 -18.09
N ARG A 385 8.23 20.45 -18.24
CA ARG A 385 8.63 21.86 -18.38
C ARG A 385 9.41 22.39 -17.18
N ASN A 386 9.10 21.91 -15.98
CA ASN A 386 9.72 22.36 -14.72
C ASN A 386 10.57 21.25 -14.09
N SER A 387 10.94 20.23 -14.87
CA SER A 387 11.60 19.01 -14.36
C SER A 387 12.89 19.31 -13.60
N TRP A 388 13.76 20.17 -14.15
CA TRP A 388 15.01 20.57 -13.52
C TRP A 388 14.80 21.31 -12.19
N LEU A 389 13.82 22.21 -12.12
CA LEU A 389 13.48 22.92 -10.89
C LEU A 389 12.98 21.94 -9.82
N ILE A 390 12.10 21.01 -10.21
CA ILE A 390 11.54 19.99 -9.31
C ILE A 390 12.66 19.09 -8.77
N LEU A 391 13.55 18.62 -9.63
CA LEU A 391 14.71 17.81 -9.23
C LEU A 391 15.64 18.57 -8.29
N GLY A 392 15.97 19.83 -8.62
CA GLY A 392 16.82 20.67 -7.78
C GLY A 392 16.23 20.92 -6.41
N VAL A 393 14.94 21.28 -6.34
CA VAL A 393 14.23 21.48 -5.06
C VAL A 393 14.21 20.19 -4.25
N GLY A 394 13.82 19.06 -4.85
CA GLY A 394 13.77 17.77 -4.16
C GLY A 394 15.12 17.32 -3.64
N TYR A 395 16.18 17.49 -4.44
CA TYR A 395 17.53 17.12 -4.07
C TYR A 395 18.07 17.97 -2.91
N LEU A 396 17.95 19.29 -3.01
CA LEU A 396 18.43 20.22 -1.97
C LEU A 396 17.69 20.01 -0.65
N THR A 397 16.37 19.91 -0.70
CA THR A 397 15.55 19.74 0.51
C THR A 397 15.78 18.40 1.20
N ALA A 398 15.88 17.29 0.44
CA ALA A 398 16.24 15.99 1.01
C ALA A 398 17.65 16.04 1.66
N SER A 399 18.61 16.68 1.00
CA SER A 399 19.98 16.81 1.48
C SER A 399 20.07 17.66 2.75
N ILE A 400 19.29 18.75 2.84
CA ILE A 400 19.21 19.57 4.06
C ILE A 400 18.63 18.77 5.22
N LEU A 401 17.51 18.06 5.00
CA LEU A 401 16.89 17.25 6.05
C LEU A 401 17.82 16.15 6.56
N HIS A 402 18.55 15.50 5.66
CA HIS A 402 19.56 14.51 6.01
C HIS A 402 20.71 15.13 6.81
N ALA A 403 21.25 16.27 6.36
CA ALA A 403 22.32 16.97 7.05
C ALA A 403 21.93 17.43 8.46
N LEU A 404 20.70 17.95 8.60
CA LEU A 404 20.16 18.36 9.89
C LEU A 404 20.05 17.17 10.86
N TRP A 405 19.61 16.01 10.37
CA TRP A 405 19.57 14.80 11.20
C TRP A 405 20.97 14.39 11.66
N ASN A 406 21.94 14.34 10.75
CA ASN A 406 23.31 13.96 11.10
C ASN A 406 23.96 14.97 12.05
N ALA A 407 23.74 16.27 11.83
CA ALA A 407 24.25 17.32 12.70
C ALA A 407 23.54 17.37 14.07
N SER A 408 22.27 16.96 14.15
CA SER A 408 21.51 16.96 15.41
C SER A 408 22.13 16.06 16.49
N GLY A 409 22.87 15.01 16.10
CA GLY A 409 23.60 14.16 17.04
C GLY A 409 24.64 14.91 17.88
N VAL A 410 25.10 16.08 17.43
CA VAL A 410 26.05 16.96 18.14
C VAL A 410 25.34 17.86 19.16
N LEU A 411 24.04 18.10 18.99
CA LEU A 411 23.25 18.96 19.88
C LEU A 411 22.78 18.24 21.16
N ASN A 412 23.25 17.01 21.41
CA ASN A 412 23.05 16.29 22.67
C ASN A 412 23.86 16.90 23.84
N ILE A 413 23.71 18.21 24.05
CA ILE A 413 24.16 18.96 25.24
C ILE A 413 23.12 18.84 26.39
N PHE A 414 22.07 18.02 26.23
CA PHE A 414 21.01 17.86 27.23
C PHE A 414 20.71 16.40 27.65
N LEU A 415 21.67 15.47 27.54
CA LEU A 415 21.62 14.19 28.23
C LEU A 415 22.95 13.87 28.92
#